data_AF-A0A7R9BRK7-F1
#
_entry.id   AF-A0A7R9BRK7-F1
#
_cell.length_a   1.000
_cell.length_b   1.000
_cell.length_c   1.000
_cell.angle_alpha   90.00
_cell.angle_beta   90.00
_cell.angle_gamma   90.00
#
_symmetry.space_group_name_H-M   'P 1'
#
loop_
_entity.id
_entity.type
_entity.pdbx_description
1 polymer ?
#
loop_
_entity_poly.entity_id
_entity_poly.type
_entity_poly.pdbx_seq_one_letter_code
_entity_poly.pdbx_strand_id
1 'polypeptide(L)'
;MTQWVDGLEPAHIPGPFRPSSRHLHPPDVNLQTLILSERNKILGQATNVTQCSSLSQQAKGLLDEEGQRELKDLAQWSDLVIFDYLTANLDRVVNNLYNMQWNTGMMDAPAHNLARQTATGLLVFLDNESGLLHGFRLLDKYEPYHRKLLDSLCVFRRSTVENLEKLSRSDVATEFSKRVSEAHPDMSDALPPLPDKYARILAERIRTVLNHVRGCERIYDSS
;
A
#
# COMPACT_ATOMS: atom_id res chain seq x y z
N MET A 1 -23.32 -5.81 -8.24
CA MET A 1 -23.91 -4.82 -7.32
C MET A 1 -23.19 -3.51 -7.57
N THR A 2 -23.89 -2.41 -7.86
CA THR A 2 -23.29 -1.08 -7.98
C THR A 2 -23.82 -0.20 -6.85
N GLN A 3 -22.95 0.60 -6.25
CA GLN A 3 -23.29 1.52 -5.17
C GLN A 3 -22.74 2.91 -5.52
N TRP A 4 -23.57 3.93 -5.30
CA TRP A 4 -23.12 5.31 -5.39
C TRP A 4 -22.36 5.70 -4.11
N VAL A 5 -21.22 6.36 -4.27
CA VAL A 5 -20.38 6.86 -3.18
C VAL A 5 -20.07 8.32 -3.44
N ASP A 6 -20.55 9.20 -2.56
CA ASP A 6 -20.34 10.64 -2.67
C ASP A 6 -18.91 11.05 -2.26
N GLY A 7 -18.48 12.21 -2.78
CA GLY A 7 -17.22 12.85 -2.37
C GLY A 7 -15.97 12.10 -2.81
N LEU A 8 -15.98 11.52 -4.01
CA LEU A 8 -14.82 10.88 -4.60
C LEU A 8 -14.09 11.85 -5.55
N GLU A 9 -12.76 11.90 -5.42
CA GLU A 9 -11.87 12.59 -6.36
C GLU A 9 -10.81 11.63 -6.93
N PRO A 10 -10.22 11.92 -8.10
CA PRO A 10 -9.15 11.10 -8.66
C PRO A 10 -7.92 11.03 -7.75
N ALA A 11 -7.42 9.82 -7.47
CA ALA A 11 -6.23 9.64 -6.66
C ALA A 11 -4.96 9.72 -7.53
N HIS A 12 -4.07 10.65 -7.18
CA HIS A 12 -2.80 10.84 -7.87
C HIS A 12 -1.68 10.05 -7.21
N ILE A 13 -0.80 9.46 -8.03
CA ILE A 13 0.36 8.71 -7.56
C ILE A 13 1.28 9.67 -6.78
N PRO A 14 1.68 9.38 -5.54
CA PRO A 14 2.50 10.29 -4.75
C PRO A 14 3.91 10.37 -5.34
N GLY A 15 4.55 11.53 -5.18
CA GLY A 15 5.90 11.80 -5.70
C GLY A 15 6.92 10.68 -5.44
N PRO A 16 7.02 10.10 -4.23
CA PRO A 16 7.94 9.00 -3.96
C PRO A 16 7.74 7.73 -4.81
N PHE A 17 6.54 7.50 -5.34
CA PHE A 17 6.18 6.34 -6.17
C PHE A 17 6.26 6.61 -7.68
N ARG A 18 6.46 7.86 -8.11
CA ARG A 18 6.54 8.23 -9.53
C ARG A 18 7.88 7.87 -10.20
N PRO A 19 9.05 8.21 -9.63
CA PRO A 19 10.32 7.94 -10.26
C PRO A 19 10.66 6.46 -10.12
N SER A 20 11.03 5.88 -11.25
CA SER A 20 11.30 4.45 -11.38
C SER A 20 12.61 3.99 -10.68
N SER A 21 13.39 4.95 -10.16
CA SER A 21 14.70 4.77 -9.53
C SER A 21 14.71 5.03 -8.03
N ARG A 22 13.57 5.42 -7.42
CA ARG A 22 13.50 5.74 -6.00
C ARG A 22 12.77 4.61 -5.27
N HIS A 23 13.32 4.24 -4.13
CA HIS A 23 12.76 3.26 -3.22
C HIS A 23 12.29 4.03 -1.99
N LEU A 24 11.06 3.82 -1.55
CA LEU A 24 10.55 4.25 -0.25
C LEU A 24 11.21 3.43 0.85
N HIS A 25 12.32 3.93 1.33
CA HIS A 25 13.01 3.38 2.48
C HIS A 25 12.56 4.08 3.78
N PRO A 26 12.63 3.42 4.96
CA PRO A 26 12.36 4.04 6.25
C PRO A 26 13.06 5.41 6.47
N PRO A 27 14.31 5.66 5.99
CA PRO A 27 14.91 6.99 6.09
C PRO A 27 14.30 8.06 5.17
N ASP A 28 13.67 7.68 4.04
CA ASP A 28 12.89 8.60 3.20
C ASP A 28 11.59 9.02 3.88
N VAL A 29 11.08 8.17 4.77
CA VAL A 29 10.00 8.51 5.71
C VAL A 29 10.63 9.23 6.88
N ASN A 30 10.95 10.50 6.67
CA ASN A 30 11.71 11.24 7.67
C ASN A 30 10.81 11.60 8.86
N LEU A 31 10.52 10.60 9.71
CA LEU A 31 9.82 10.78 10.97
C LEU A 31 10.63 11.73 11.85
N GLN A 32 11.96 11.66 11.83
CA GLN A 32 12.81 12.64 12.51
C GLN A 32 12.71 14.03 11.85
N THR A 33 12.61 14.11 10.53
CA THR A 33 12.18 15.26 9.69
C THR A 33 11.04 16.05 10.30
N LEU A 34 9.90 15.35 10.29
CA LEU A 34 8.58 15.76 10.76
C LEU A 34 8.57 16.03 12.27
N ILE A 35 9.24 15.19 13.07
CA ILE A 35 9.32 15.37 14.52
C ILE A 35 10.29 16.51 14.88
N LEU A 36 11.38 16.73 14.14
CA LEU A 36 12.37 17.78 14.39
C LEU A 36 11.89 19.15 13.89
N SER A 37 11.17 19.22 12.77
CA SER A 37 10.51 20.46 12.33
C SER A 37 9.51 20.92 13.40
N GLU A 38 8.72 20.00 13.95
CA GLU A 38 7.76 20.29 15.01
C GLU A 38 8.44 20.55 16.37
N ARG A 39 9.51 19.81 16.70
CA ARG A 39 10.36 20.08 17.88
C ARG A 39 10.98 21.48 17.83
N ASN A 40 11.45 21.93 16.67
CA ASN A 40 12.03 23.27 16.47
C ASN A 40 10.95 24.36 16.51
N LYS A 41 9.73 24.09 16.06
CA LYS A 41 8.54 24.97 16.22
C LYS A 41 8.18 25.19 17.69
N ILE A 42 8.21 24.11 18.49
CA ILE A 42 7.93 24.14 19.94
C ILE A 42 9.09 24.80 20.72
N LEU A 43 10.34 24.47 20.38
CA LEU A 43 11.53 25.09 21.00
C LEU A 43 11.69 26.57 20.66
N GLY A 44 11.17 27.03 19.51
CA GLY A 44 11.10 28.45 19.15
C GLY A 44 10.20 29.30 20.06
N GLN A 45 9.41 28.69 20.94
CA GLN A 45 8.54 29.37 21.90
C GLN A 45 8.99 29.19 23.37
N ALA A 46 10.04 28.41 23.64
CA ALA A 46 10.53 28.16 24.99
C ALA A 46 11.66 29.14 25.36
N THR A 47 11.36 30.10 26.23
CA THR A 47 12.30 31.15 26.66
C THR A 47 13.20 30.74 27.84
N ASN A 48 13.10 29.52 28.39
CA ASN A 48 13.96 29.07 29.50
C ASN A 48 14.28 27.56 29.52
N VAL A 49 15.48 27.25 29.99
CA VAL A 49 16.21 25.97 29.88
C VAL A 49 15.73 24.87 30.85
N THR A 50 14.86 25.18 31.80
CA THR A 50 14.58 24.29 32.95
C THR A 50 13.48 23.24 32.73
N GLN A 51 12.92 23.11 31.52
CA GLN A 51 11.75 22.26 31.26
C GLN A 51 12.01 21.12 30.27
N CYS A 52 13.21 20.54 30.28
CA CYS A 52 13.62 19.52 29.31
C CYS A 52 13.12 18.09 29.64
N SER A 53 12.61 17.85 30.86
CA SER A 53 12.17 16.51 31.31
C SER A 53 10.67 16.22 31.14
N SER A 54 9.82 17.23 30.96
CA SER A 54 8.38 17.05 30.69
C SER A 54 8.01 16.98 29.19
N LEU A 55 8.96 17.33 28.31
CA LEU A 55 8.75 17.40 26.86
C LEU A 55 8.75 16.02 26.17
N SER A 56 9.39 15.01 26.77
CA SER A 56 9.41 13.63 26.23
C SER A 56 8.06 12.92 26.34
N GLN A 57 7.21 13.32 27.30
CA GLN A 57 5.85 12.81 27.46
C GLN A 57 4.83 13.59 26.60
N GLN A 58 5.09 14.87 26.32
CA GLN A 58 4.31 15.69 25.36
C GLN A 58 4.59 15.37 23.89
N ALA A 59 5.71 14.69 23.61
CA ALA A 59 6.08 14.25 22.27
C ALA A 59 5.16 13.19 21.66
N LYS A 60 4.28 12.57 22.45
CA LYS A 60 3.39 11.49 21.99
C LYS A 60 2.27 11.93 21.03
N GLY A 61 2.18 13.22 20.72
CA GLY A 61 1.25 13.81 19.74
C GLY A 61 1.92 14.77 18.75
N LEU A 62 3.23 14.62 18.48
CA LEU A 62 4.07 15.57 17.72
C LEU A 62 3.90 15.58 16.19
N LEU A 63 3.03 14.73 15.63
CA LEU A 63 2.73 14.82 14.20
C LEU A 63 1.62 15.85 14.04
N ASP A 64 1.94 16.97 13.41
CA ASP A 64 0.91 17.90 12.97
C ASP A 64 -0.01 17.23 11.93
N GLU A 65 -1.09 17.92 11.60
CA GLU A 65 -2.08 17.43 10.64
C GLU A 65 -1.45 17.04 9.29
N GLU A 66 -0.35 17.69 8.88
CA GLU A 66 0.37 17.39 7.64
C GLU A 66 1.15 16.08 7.74
N GLY A 67 1.96 15.90 8.79
CA GLY A 67 2.68 14.65 9.03
C GLY A 67 1.76 13.44 9.21
N GLN A 68 0.61 13.63 9.85
CA GLN A 68 -0.40 12.57 9.96
C GLN A 68 -0.99 12.19 8.60
N ARG A 69 -1.26 13.18 7.73
CA ARG A 69 -1.74 12.93 6.36
C ARG A 69 -0.70 12.20 5.52
N GLU A 70 0.57 12.61 5.58
CA GLU A 70 1.65 11.96 4.83
C GLU A 70 1.83 10.49 5.24
N LEU A 71 1.83 10.20 6.55
CA LEU A 71 1.94 8.83 7.05
C LEU A 71 0.74 7.98 6.66
N LYS A 72 -0.46 8.56 6.72
CA LYS A 72 -1.68 7.90 6.27
C LYS A 72 -1.60 7.58 4.78
N ASP A 73 -1.18 8.53 3.96
CA ASP A 73 -1.02 8.33 2.52
C ASP A 73 0.01 7.24 2.24
N LEU A 74 1.19 7.32 2.85
CA LEU A 74 2.21 6.30 2.66
C LEU A 74 1.70 4.90 3.03
N ALA A 75 1.04 4.76 4.18
CA ALA A 75 0.50 3.48 4.62
C ALA A 75 -0.59 2.94 3.66
N GLN A 76 -1.42 3.82 3.09
CA GLN A 76 -2.46 3.42 2.13
C GLN A 76 -1.88 3.02 0.77
N TRP A 77 -0.89 3.76 0.28
CA TRP A 77 -0.21 3.45 -0.98
C TRP A 77 0.65 2.18 -0.88
N SER A 78 1.31 1.94 0.27
CA SER A 78 1.96 0.66 0.54
C SER A 78 0.99 -0.51 0.46
N ASP A 79 -0.17 -0.39 1.09
CA ASP A 79 -1.20 -1.43 1.05
C ASP A 79 -1.76 -1.63 -0.35
N LEU A 80 -1.98 -0.56 -1.10
CA LEU A 80 -2.41 -0.63 -2.50
C LEU A 80 -1.39 -1.39 -3.34
N VAL A 81 -0.10 -1.06 -3.25
CA VAL A 81 0.95 -1.75 -4.00
C VAL A 81 1.03 -3.23 -3.62
N ILE A 82 0.89 -3.57 -2.33
CA ILE A 82 0.80 -4.97 -1.90
C ILE A 82 -0.44 -5.64 -2.50
N PHE A 83 -1.60 -5.01 -2.42
CA PHE A 83 -2.86 -5.56 -2.92
C PHE A 83 -2.80 -5.81 -4.44
N ASP A 84 -2.36 -4.81 -5.21
CA ASP A 84 -2.18 -4.91 -6.66
C ASP A 84 -1.08 -5.92 -7.00
N TYR A 85 -0.01 -6.03 -6.21
CA TYR A 85 0.97 -7.09 -6.35
C TYR A 85 0.31 -8.45 -6.19
N LEU A 86 -0.32 -8.74 -5.05
CA LEU A 86 -0.89 -10.05 -4.73
C LEU A 86 -1.94 -10.48 -5.76
N THR A 87 -2.79 -9.56 -6.21
CA THR A 87 -3.83 -9.81 -7.20
C THR A 87 -3.33 -9.71 -8.63
N ALA A 88 -2.11 -9.23 -8.87
CA ALA A 88 -1.63 -8.84 -10.20
C ALA A 88 -2.60 -7.88 -10.92
N ASN A 89 -3.16 -6.91 -10.17
CA ASN A 89 -4.05 -5.91 -10.75
C ASN A 89 -3.25 -4.93 -11.62
N LEU A 90 -3.59 -4.91 -12.91
CA LEU A 90 -2.87 -4.18 -13.92
C LEU A 90 -3.36 -2.75 -14.07
N ASP A 91 -4.65 -2.50 -13.78
CA ASP A 91 -5.38 -1.34 -14.26
C ASP A 91 -5.35 -0.16 -13.28
N ARG A 92 -4.17 0.05 -12.69
CA ARG A 92 -3.84 1.16 -11.78
C ARG A 92 -2.41 1.62 -12.06
N VAL A 93 -1.59 1.70 -11.01
CA VAL A 93 -0.20 2.18 -11.07
C VAL A 93 0.64 1.40 -12.08
N VAL A 94 0.41 0.09 -12.21
CA VAL A 94 1.12 -0.75 -13.20
C VAL A 94 0.82 -0.31 -14.63
N ASN A 95 -0.44 0.04 -14.95
CA ASN A 95 -0.80 0.57 -16.27
C ASN A 95 -0.14 1.93 -16.51
N ASN A 96 -0.10 2.83 -15.51
CA ASN A 96 0.64 4.09 -15.62
C ASN A 96 2.12 3.84 -15.93
N LEU A 97 2.78 2.95 -15.16
CA LEU A 97 4.18 2.58 -15.36
C LEU A 97 4.45 1.94 -16.73
N TYR A 98 3.60 1.02 -17.16
CA TYR A 98 3.73 0.36 -18.46
C TYR A 98 3.65 1.39 -19.60
N ASN A 99 2.71 2.34 -19.52
CA ASN A 99 2.52 3.33 -20.57
C ASN A 99 3.55 4.48 -20.55
N MET A 100 4.38 4.59 -19.50
CA MET A 100 5.48 5.57 -19.46
C MET A 100 6.45 5.44 -20.65
N GLN A 101 6.58 4.24 -21.22
CA GLN A 101 7.43 3.99 -22.38
C GLN A 101 6.99 4.78 -23.63
N TRP A 102 5.71 5.19 -23.68
CA TRP A 102 5.12 5.96 -24.79
C TRP A 102 4.80 7.41 -24.40
N ASN A 103 4.54 7.67 -23.12
CA ASN A 103 4.26 9.01 -22.60
C ASN A 103 4.92 9.20 -21.23
N THR A 104 5.96 10.04 -21.18
CA THR A 104 6.74 10.28 -19.95
C THR A 104 5.92 10.93 -18.83
N GLY A 105 4.81 11.59 -19.15
CA GLY A 105 3.88 12.19 -18.19
C GLY A 105 2.84 11.22 -17.60
N MET A 106 2.89 9.92 -17.92
CA MET A 106 1.88 8.96 -17.45
C MET A 106 1.80 8.83 -15.93
N MET A 107 2.88 9.10 -15.20
CA MET A 107 2.88 9.03 -13.72
C MET A 107 2.36 10.31 -13.06
N ASP A 108 2.15 11.39 -13.82
CA ASP A 108 1.51 12.61 -13.34
C ASP A 108 -0.02 12.56 -13.47
N ALA A 109 -0.52 11.65 -14.29
CA ALA A 109 -1.94 11.35 -14.38
C ALA A 109 -2.44 10.62 -13.11
N PRO A 110 -3.73 10.75 -12.76
CA PRO A 110 -4.32 9.94 -11.70
C PRO A 110 -4.23 8.44 -12.05
N ALA A 111 -4.13 7.61 -11.01
CA ALA A 111 -4.20 6.17 -11.20
C ALA A 111 -5.63 5.79 -11.61
N HIS A 112 -5.77 4.97 -12.64
CA HIS A 112 -7.07 4.48 -13.05
C HIS A 112 -7.72 3.66 -11.93
N ASN A 113 -9.05 3.62 -11.88
CA ASN A 113 -9.81 2.81 -10.93
C ASN A 113 -9.41 2.98 -9.45
N LEU A 114 -8.92 4.18 -9.12
CA LEU A 114 -8.53 4.59 -7.78
C LEU A 114 -9.05 6.00 -7.48
N ALA A 115 -9.84 6.10 -6.42
CA ALA A 115 -10.37 7.37 -5.94
C ALA A 115 -9.91 7.65 -4.52
N ARG A 116 -10.01 8.92 -4.11
CA ARG A 116 -9.85 9.35 -2.73
C ARG A 116 -11.18 9.91 -2.24
N GLN A 117 -11.59 9.50 -1.04
CA GLN A 117 -12.75 10.11 -0.38
C GLN A 117 -12.32 11.44 0.25
N THR A 118 -12.96 12.54 -0.13
CA THR A 118 -12.57 13.90 0.29
C THR A 118 -12.69 14.13 1.80
N ALA A 119 -13.71 13.56 2.44
CA ALA A 119 -13.98 13.76 3.86
C ALA A 119 -12.96 13.06 4.78
N THR A 120 -12.47 11.89 4.39
CA THR A 120 -11.57 11.08 5.23
C THR A 120 -10.14 11.03 4.69
N GLY A 121 -9.92 11.34 3.42
CA GLY A 121 -8.67 11.11 2.72
C GLY A 121 -8.36 9.63 2.46
N LEU A 122 -9.32 8.72 2.63
CA LEU A 122 -9.11 7.29 2.39
C LEU A 122 -9.12 6.96 0.89
N LEU A 123 -8.24 6.06 0.47
CA LEU A 123 -8.26 5.50 -0.88
C LEU A 123 -9.42 4.50 -1.01
N VAL A 124 -10.11 4.57 -2.15
CA VAL A 124 -11.22 3.69 -2.52
C VAL A 124 -10.82 2.93 -3.78
N PHE A 125 -10.84 1.60 -3.66
CA PHE A 125 -10.38 0.68 -4.70
C PHE A 125 -11.56 0.30 -5.59
N LEU A 126 -11.69 0.96 -6.73
CA LEU A 126 -12.76 0.74 -7.69
C LEU A 126 -12.37 -0.35 -8.68
N ASP A 127 -13.38 -1.04 -9.22
CA ASP A 127 -13.25 -1.94 -10.37
C ASP A 127 -11.98 -2.82 -10.38
N ASN A 128 -11.96 -3.79 -9.46
CA ASN A 128 -10.81 -4.68 -9.25
C ASN A 128 -10.82 -5.91 -10.18
N GLU A 129 -11.60 -5.89 -11.27
CA GLU A 129 -11.78 -7.05 -12.16
C GLU A 129 -10.51 -7.42 -12.95
N SER A 130 -9.60 -6.46 -13.12
CA SER A 130 -8.30 -6.65 -13.76
C SER A 130 -7.29 -7.42 -12.90
N GLY A 131 -7.64 -7.80 -11.67
CA GLY A 131 -6.85 -8.66 -10.80
C GLY A 131 -7.19 -10.15 -10.88
N LEU A 132 -6.57 -10.93 -10.00
CA LEU A 132 -6.72 -12.38 -9.83
C LEU A 132 -6.68 -13.15 -11.15
N LEU A 133 -7.78 -13.75 -11.57
CA LEU A 133 -7.88 -14.60 -12.76
C LEU A 133 -7.38 -13.86 -14.01
N HIS A 134 -7.80 -12.59 -14.18
CA HIS A 134 -7.39 -11.79 -15.34
C HIS A 134 -5.93 -11.40 -15.25
N GLY A 135 -5.51 -10.85 -14.10
CA GLY A 135 -4.14 -10.42 -13.85
C GLY A 135 -3.13 -11.56 -14.00
N PHE A 136 -3.40 -12.72 -13.40
CA PHE A 136 -2.52 -13.89 -13.45
C PHE A 136 -2.35 -14.48 -14.85
N ARG A 137 -3.32 -14.30 -15.75
CA ARG A 137 -3.18 -14.72 -17.16
C ARG A 137 -2.13 -13.90 -17.91
N LEU A 138 -1.90 -12.66 -17.47
CA LEU A 138 -0.97 -11.70 -18.10
C LEU A 138 0.33 -11.53 -17.30
N LEU A 139 0.54 -12.37 -16.28
CA LEU A 139 1.57 -12.18 -15.28
C LEU A 139 2.96 -12.06 -15.88
N ASP A 140 3.33 -12.96 -16.81
CA ASP A 140 4.66 -12.96 -17.43
C ASP A 140 5.03 -11.61 -18.07
N LYS A 141 4.02 -10.90 -18.61
CA LYS A 141 4.21 -9.60 -19.24
C LYS A 141 4.37 -8.47 -18.22
N TYR A 142 3.58 -8.49 -17.15
CA TYR A 142 3.46 -7.34 -16.24
C TYR A 142 4.17 -7.51 -14.89
N GLU A 143 4.64 -8.71 -14.57
CA GLU A 143 5.35 -8.99 -13.32
C GLU A 143 6.55 -8.06 -13.09
N PRO A 144 7.38 -7.70 -14.09
CA PRO A 144 8.47 -6.76 -13.87
C PRO A 144 8.03 -5.40 -13.30
N TYR A 145 6.84 -4.91 -13.68
CA TYR A 145 6.30 -3.64 -13.18
C TYR A 145 5.74 -3.79 -11.75
N HIS A 146 5.06 -4.90 -11.47
CA HIS A 146 4.63 -5.27 -10.13
C HIS A 146 5.81 -5.41 -9.16
N ARG A 147 6.87 -6.10 -9.59
CA ARG A 147 8.12 -6.23 -8.82
C ARG A 147 8.75 -4.87 -8.57
N LYS A 148 8.87 -4.02 -9.59
CA LYS A 148 9.43 -2.69 -9.44
C LYS A 148 8.72 -1.85 -8.38
N LEU A 149 7.39 -1.91 -8.32
CA LEU A 149 6.61 -1.24 -7.28
C LEU A 149 6.83 -1.86 -5.91
N LEU A 150 6.78 -3.19 -5.79
CA LEU A 150 6.99 -3.87 -4.52
C LEU A 150 8.41 -3.64 -3.97
N ASP A 151 9.43 -3.76 -4.82
CA ASP A 151 10.84 -3.58 -4.47
C ASP A 151 11.11 -2.15 -3.98
N SER A 152 10.31 -1.18 -4.44
CA SER A 152 10.36 0.20 -3.95
C SER A 152 9.85 0.35 -2.52
N LEU A 153 9.19 -0.63 -1.90
CA LEU A 153 8.65 -0.50 -0.54
C LEU A 153 9.62 -1.02 0.51
N CYS A 154 9.81 -0.29 1.61
CA CYS A 154 10.30 -0.84 2.88
C CYS A 154 9.55 -0.28 4.11
N VAL A 155 8.35 0.26 3.91
CA VAL A 155 7.43 0.65 4.98
C VAL A 155 6.12 -0.06 4.75
N PHE A 156 5.66 -0.77 5.78
CA PHE A 156 4.50 -1.65 5.70
C PHE A 156 3.61 -1.43 6.92
N ARG A 157 2.31 -1.51 6.73
CA ARG A 157 1.38 -1.51 7.86
C ARG A 157 1.49 -2.84 8.60
N ARG A 158 1.69 -2.77 9.92
CA ARG A 158 1.81 -3.97 10.78
C ARG A 158 0.67 -4.96 10.59
N SER A 159 -0.58 -4.48 10.60
CA SER A 159 -1.75 -5.35 10.44
C SER A 159 -1.78 -6.05 9.07
N THR A 160 -1.30 -5.39 8.02
CA THR A 160 -1.17 -6.00 6.68
C THR A 160 -0.18 -7.15 6.72
N VAL A 161 1.01 -6.95 7.29
CA VAL A 161 2.04 -8.00 7.43
C VAL A 161 1.51 -9.17 8.27
N GLU A 162 0.94 -8.90 9.45
CA GLU A 162 0.39 -9.95 10.32
C GLU A 162 -0.71 -10.77 9.64
N ASN A 163 -1.58 -10.13 8.84
CA ASN A 163 -2.61 -10.83 8.08
C ASN A 163 -2.02 -11.68 6.95
N LEU A 164 -0.98 -11.21 6.27
CA LEU A 164 -0.26 -11.99 5.27
C LEU A 164 0.46 -13.18 5.90
N GLU A 165 1.05 -13.03 7.07
CA GLU A 165 1.67 -14.15 7.80
C GLU A 165 0.64 -15.20 8.21
N LYS A 166 -0.53 -14.78 8.72
CA LYS A 166 -1.65 -15.68 9.01
C LYS A 166 -2.08 -16.42 7.74
N LEU A 167 -2.32 -15.69 6.65
CA LEU A 167 -2.76 -16.29 5.38
C LEU A 167 -1.70 -17.23 4.80
N SER A 168 -0.41 -16.92 4.94
CA SER A 168 0.69 -17.76 4.46
C SER A 168 0.80 -19.13 5.16
N ARG A 169 0.25 -19.24 6.38
CA ARG A 169 0.19 -20.48 7.17
C ARG A 169 -1.05 -21.31 6.89
N SER A 170 -1.99 -20.79 6.12
CA SER A 170 -3.26 -21.42 5.78
C SER A 170 -3.31 -21.85 4.32
N ASP A 171 -4.27 -22.69 3.96
CA ASP A 171 -4.58 -22.94 2.56
C ASP A 171 -5.33 -21.74 1.97
N VAL A 172 -4.67 -21.03 1.06
CA VAL A 172 -5.17 -19.77 0.48
C VAL A 172 -6.45 -20.01 -0.34
N ALA A 173 -6.58 -21.14 -1.01
CA ALA A 173 -7.78 -21.47 -1.79
C ALA A 173 -9.00 -21.64 -0.87
N THR A 174 -8.83 -22.35 0.24
CA THR A 174 -9.87 -22.56 1.26
C THR A 174 -10.25 -21.25 1.92
N GLU A 175 -9.28 -20.43 2.36
CA GLU A 175 -9.58 -19.14 3.00
C GLU A 175 -10.27 -18.19 2.03
N PHE A 176 -9.83 -18.14 0.76
CA PHE A 176 -10.49 -17.33 -0.27
C PHE A 176 -11.95 -17.76 -0.47
N SER A 177 -12.19 -19.05 -0.66
CA SER A 177 -13.54 -19.60 -0.88
C SER A 177 -14.44 -19.32 0.31
N LYS A 178 -13.92 -19.49 1.53
CA LYS A 178 -14.64 -19.16 2.77
C LYS A 178 -15.05 -17.68 2.79
N ARG A 179 -14.13 -16.76 2.51
CA ARG A 179 -14.42 -15.31 2.51
C ARG A 179 -15.42 -14.91 1.44
N VAL A 180 -15.35 -15.52 0.25
CA VAL A 180 -16.33 -15.28 -0.81
C VAL A 180 -17.72 -15.74 -0.38
N SER A 181 -17.84 -16.93 0.20
CA SER A 181 -19.12 -17.45 0.70
C SER A 181 -19.67 -16.63 1.87
N GLU A 182 -18.83 -16.11 2.76
CA GLU A 182 -19.24 -15.22 3.86
C GLU A 182 -19.73 -13.85 3.32
N ALA A 183 -19.05 -13.29 2.32
CA ALA A 183 -19.40 -11.98 1.76
C ALA A 183 -20.60 -12.03 0.82
N HIS A 184 -20.80 -13.15 0.12
CA HIS A 184 -21.83 -13.35 -0.89
C HIS A 184 -22.55 -14.70 -0.69
N PRO A 185 -23.29 -14.87 0.42
CA PRO A 185 -23.96 -16.14 0.74
C PRO A 185 -24.93 -16.57 -0.37
N ASP A 186 -25.63 -15.61 -0.98
CA ASP A 186 -26.62 -15.84 -2.06
C ASP A 186 -25.99 -16.29 -3.38
N MET A 187 -24.66 -16.21 -3.52
CA MET A 187 -23.92 -16.59 -4.73
C MET A 187 -22.98 -17.78 -4.50
N SER A 188 -23.03 -18.41 -3.32
CA SER A 188 -22.14 -19.51 -2.95
C SER A 188 -22.19 -20.70 -3.92
N ASP A 189 -23.36 -21.01 -4.46
CA ASP A 189 -23.54 -22.09 -5.45
C ASP A 189 -23.18 -21.67 -6.89
N ALA A 190 -23.08 -20.36 -7.16
CA ALA A 190 -22.88 -19.82 -8.50
C ALA A 190 -21.40 -19.48 -8.80
N LEU A 191 -20.58 -19.30 -7.78
CA LEU A 191 -19.18 -18.91 -7.93
C LEU A 191 -18.26 -20.13 -7.86
N PRO A 192 -17.46 -20.40 -8.91
CA PRO A 192 -16.47 -21.47 -8.84
C PRO A 192 -15.37 -21.13 -7.82
N PRO A 193 -14.75 -22.14 -7.19
CA PRO A 193 -13.59 -21.90 -6.34
C PRO A 193 -12.41 -21.35 -7.15
N LEU A 194 -11.47 -20.71 -6.48
CA LEU A 194 -10.23 -20.26 -7.11
C LEU A 194 -9.46 -21.49 -7.65
N PRO A 195 -9.17 -21.57 -8.97
CA PRO A 195 -8.44 -22.71 -9.52
C PRO A 195 -7.06 -22.91 -8.87
N ASP A 196 -6.65 -24.16 -8.66
CA ASP A 196 -5.39 -24.54 -7.98
C ASP A 196 -4.14 -23.85 -8.55
N LYS A 197 -4.10 -23.65 -9.87
CA LYS A 197 -3.02 -22.90 -10.52
C LYS A 197 -2.90 -21.49 -9.93
N TYR A 198 -4.02 -20.79 -9.82
CA TYR A 198 -4.07 -19.41 -9.34
C TYR A 198 -3.94 -19.31 -7.83
N ALA A 199 -4.45 -20.29 -7.08
CA ALA A 199 -4.19 -20.39 -5.65
C ALA A 199 -2.69 -20.54 -5.35
N ARG A 200 -1.98 -21.38 -6.13
CA ARG A 200 -0.52 -21.52 -6.02
C ARG A 200 0.23 -20.23 -6.35
N ILE A 201 -0.20 -19.51 -7.40
CA ILE A 201 0.38 -18.20 -7.74
C ILE A 201 0.18 -17.22 -6.60
N LEU A 202 -1.05 -17.07 -6.08
CA LEU A 202 -1.34 -16.17 -4.97
C LEU A 202 -0.52 -16.53 -3.71
N ALA A 203 -0.45 -17.81 -3.36
CA ALA A 203 0.36 -18.28 -2.23
C ALA A 203 1.86 -17.96 -2.40
N GLU A 204 2.41 -18.14 -3.60
CA GLU A 204 3.80 -17.76 -3.88
C GLU A 204 4.01 -16.25 -3.73
N ARG A 205 3.10 -15.43 -4.28
CA ARG A 205 3.18 -13.97 -4.18
C ARG A 205 3.12 -13.48 -2.74
N ILE A 206 2.29 -14.10 -1.89
CA ILE A 206 2.26 -13.82 -0.44
C ILE A 206 3.63 -14.09 0.18
N ARG A 207 4.26 -15.24 -0.14
CA ARG A 207 5.63 -15.55 0.35
C ARG A 207 6.62 -14.52 -0.15
N THR A 208 6.52 -14.08 -1.41
CA THR A 208 7.44 -13.08 -1.95
C THR A 208 7.32 -11.74 -1.23
N VAL A 209 6.10 -11.29 -0.91
CA VAL A 209 5.88 -10.08 -0.10
C VAL A 209 6.49 -10.25 1.30
N LEU A 210 6.22 -11.36 1.99
CA LEU A 210 6.77 -11.61 3.33
C LEU A 210 8.31 -11.72 3.32
N ASN A 211 8.90 -12.31 2.30
CA ASN A 211 10.36 -12.37 2.15
C ASN A 211 10.95 -10.98 1.90
N HIS A 212 10.25 -10.13 1.15
CA HIS A 212 10.63 -8.73 0.95
C HIS A 212 10.58 -7.93 2.24
N VAL A 213 9.50 -8.06 3.02
CA VAL A 213 9.36 -7.45 4.36
C VAL A 213 10.53 -7.84 5.26
N ARG A 214 10.82 -9.14 5.39
CA ARG A 214 11.98 -9.64 6.17
C ARG A 214 13.32 -9.16 5.64
N GLY A 215 13.40 -8.87 4.34
CA GLY A 215 14.57 -8.25 3.72
C GLY A 215 14.77 -6.83 4.21
N CYS A 216 13.72 -6.02 4.16
CA CYS A 216 13.73 -4.66 4.70
C CYS A 216 14.05 -4.66 6.22
N GLU A 217 13.39 -5.50 7.02
CA GLU A 217 13.67 -5.61 8.47
C GLU A 217 15.16 -5.85 8.74
N ARG A 218 15.80 -6.79 8.03
CA ARG A 218 17.24 -7.05 8.20
C ARG A 218 18.12 -5.84 7.87
N ILE A 219 17.74 -5.05 6.88
CA ILE A 219 18.49 -3.84 6.47
C ILE A 219 18.36 -2.75 7.54
N TYR A 220 17.18 -2.59 8.15
CA TYR A 220 16.88 -1.46 9.02
C TYR A 220 16.95 -1.76 10.52
N ASP A 221 16.87 -3.03 10.94
CA ASP A 221 17.11 -3.46 12.33
C ASP A 221 18.62 -3.49 12.68
N SER A 222 19.49 -3.45 11.66
CA SER A 222 20.94 -3.39 11.81
C SER A 222 21.52 -1.97 11.75
N SER A 223 20.66 -0.94 11.67
CA SER A 223 21.01 0.49 11.61
C SER A 223 20.76 1.23 12.93
#